data_AF-A0A970XQI4-F1
#
_entry.id   AF-A0A970XQI4-F1
#
_cell.length_a   1.000
_cell.length_b   1.000
_cell.length_c   1.000
_cell.angle_alpha   90.00
_cell.angle_beta   90.00
_cell.angle_gamma   90.00
#
_symmetry.space_group_name_H-M   'P 1'
#
loop_
_entity.id
_entity.type
_entity.pdbx_description
1 polymer ?
#
loop_
_entity_poly.entity_id
_entity_poly.type
_entity_poly.pdbx_seq_one_letter_code
_entity_poly.pdbx_strand_id
1 'polypeptide(L)'
;MAVESQQKFYQPVIRLYIIQISAFIAVWLGSYYPDLDILLSLFYILIIGMEIIAIKNIGFKEKLKVLIFWQGPGAILSLMVLFQSIYLISGDIIFIMEFWNTPVLPIYSLIPSINGQPLYYNLLLATPLIMTIYFFALTGLKKTKPVNLPVE
;
A
#
# COMPACT_ATOMS: atom_id res chain seq x y z
N MET A 1 23.12 18.67 -9.11
CA MET A 1 22.79 17.30 -9.58
C MET A 1 22.21 16.40 -8.49
N ALA A 2 22.81 16.28 -7.29
CA ALA A 2 22.26 15.40 -6.23
C ALA A 2 20.93 15.88 -5.62
N VAL A 3 20.71 17.20 -5.54
CA VAL A 3 19.47 17.79 -5.00
C VAL A 3 18.27 17.53 -5.93
N GLU A 4 18.50 17.58 -7.24
CA GLU A 4 17.45 17.43 -8.26
C GLU A 4 16.97 15.97 -8.40
N SER A 5 17.86 15.00 -8.18
CA SER A 5 17.48 13.58 -8.15
C SER A 5 16.75 13.19 -6.86
N GLN A 6 17.10 13.81 -5.73
CA GLN A 6 16.39 13.61 -4.46
C GLN A 6 14.98 14.21 -4.48
N GLN A 7 14.81 15.42 -5.04
CA GLN A 7 13.51 16.07 -5.14
C GLN A 7 12.51 15.27 -6.01
N LYS A 8 12.99 14.62 -7.08
CA LYS A 8 12.18 13.71 -7.92
C LYS A 8 11.74 12.42 -7.21
N PHE A 9 12.43 12.01 -6.14
CA PHE A 9 12.12 10.79 -5.39
C PHE A 9 11.07 11.00 -4.28
N TYR A 10 11.18 12.09 -3.51
CA TYR A 10 10.28 12.31 -2.37
C TYR A 10 8.83 12.57 -2.83
N GLN A 11 8.67 13.15 -4.01
CA GLN A 11 7.36 13.53 -4.53
C GLN A 11 6.40 12.32 -4.67
N PRO A 12 6.78 11.19 -5.31
CA PRO A 12 5.94 9.99 -5.31
C PRO A 12 5.61 9.44 -3.93
N VAL A 13 6.59 9.37 -3.03
CA VAL A 13 6.39 8.83 -1.67
C VAL A 13 5.37 9.69 -0.93
N ILE A 14 5.53 11.01 -0.96
CA ILE A 14 4.60 11.95 -0.33
C ILE A 14 3.19 11.79 -0.90
N ARG A 15 3.05 11.66 -2.21
CA ARG A 15 1.74 11.45 -2.86
C ARG A 15 1.07 10.17 -2.42
N LEU A 16 1.80 9.05 -2.39
CA LEU A 16 1.28 7.76 -1.91
C LEU A 16 0.82 7.85 -0.45
N TYR A 17 1.56 8.57 0.40
CA TYR A 17 1.18 8.81 1.80
C TYR A 17 -0.07 9.69 1.92
N ILE A 18 -0.18 10.76 1.14
CA ILE A 18 -1.38 11.60 1.10
C ILE A 18 -2.59 10.75 0.71
N ILE A 19 -2.47 9.95 -0.36
CA ILE A 19 -3.52 9.03 -0.81
C ILE A 19 -3.88 8.04 0.32
N GLN A 20 -2.89 7.43 0.98
CA GLN A 20 -3.11 6.48 2.07
C GLN A 20 -3.92 7.09 3.21
N ILE A 21 -3.50 8.25 3.72
CA ILE A 21 -4.14 8.91 4.85
C ILE A 21 -5.51 9.46 4.48
N SER A 22 -5.65 10.05 3.28
CA SER A 22 -6.95 10.51 2.77
C SER A 22 -7.93 9.36 2.59
N ALA A 23 -7.48 8.23 2.03
CA ALA A 23 -8.32 7.05 1.86
C ALA A 23 -8.71 6.42 3.19
N PHE A 24 -7.80 6.42 4.18
CA PHE A 24 -8.13 5.98 5.53
C PHE A 24 -9.32 6.79 6.08
N ILE A 25 -9.23 8.12 6.06
CA ILE A 25 -10.30 8.99 6.56
C ILE A 25 -11.59 8.79 5.75
N ALA A 26 -11.49 8.71 4.43
CA ALA A 26 -12.63 8.55 3.55
C ALA A 26 -13.35 7.24 3.80
N VAL A 27 -12.64 6.10 3.82
CA VAL A 27 -13.22 4.78 4.06
C VAL A 27 -13.80 4.68 5.47
N TRP A 28 -13.10 5.23 6.47
CA TRP A 28 -13.61 5.29 7.84
C TRP A 28 -14.93 6.06 7.93
N LEU A 29 -15.02 7.26 7.35
CA LEU A 29 -16.28 8.02 7.27
C LEU A 29 -17.32 7.31 6.39
N GLY A 30 -16.88 6.59 5.37
CA GLY A 30 -17.71 5.78 4.50
C GLY A 30 -18.39 4.63 5.23
N SER A 31 -17.76 4.07 6.26
CA SER A 31 -18.32 2.95 7.04
C SER A 31 -19.64 3.26 7.76
N TYR A 32 -19.98 4.55 7.92
CA TYR A 32 -21.29 4.97 8.44
C TYR A 32 -22.43 4.82 7.42
N TYR A 33 -22.11 4.58 6.15
CA TYR A 33 -23.07 4.40 5.06
C TYR A 33 -22.84 3.04 4.40
N PRO A 34 -23.87 2.18 4.33
CA PRO A 34 -23.73 0.88 3.67
C PRO A 34 -23.18 1.02 2.24
N ASP A 35 -22.25 0.14 1.89
CA ASP A 35 -21.61 0.00 0.57
C ASP A 35 -20.70 1.17 0.11
N LEU A 36 -20.75 2.32 0.77
CA LEU A 36 -19.92 3.47 0.43
C LEU A 36 -18.44 3.22 0.74
N ASP A 37 -18.15 2.52 1.83
CA ASP A 37 -16.81 2.09 2.22
C ASP A 37 -16.15 1.19 1.16
N ILE A 38 -16.92 0.26 0.56
CA ILE A 38 -16.48 -0.58 -0.55
C ILE A 38 -16.14 0.27 -1.77
N LEU A 39 -17.02 1.20 -2.15
CA LEU A 39 -16.78 2.08 -3.30
C LEU A 39 -15.52 2.94 -3.10
N LEU A 40 -15.33 3.51 -1.91
CA LEU A 40 -14.16 4.31 -1.57
C LEU A 40 -12.87 3.47 -1.52
N SER A 41 -12.97 2.22 -1.06
CA SER A 41 -11.86 1.25 -1.10
C SER A 41 -11.44 0.93 -2.53
N LEU A 42 -12.40 0.77 -3.46
CA LEU A 42 -12.12 0.60 -4.89
C LEU A 42 -11.45 1.84 -5.49
N PHE A 43 -11.92 3.04 -5.15
CA PHE A 43 -11.27 4.28 -5.59
C PHE A 43 -9.84 4.40 -5.06
N TYR A 44 -9.58 3.98 -3.83
CA TYR A 44 -8.22 3.93 -3.31
C TYR A 44 -7.31 3.03 -4.17
N ILE A 45 -7.73 1.81 -4.51
CA ILE A 45 -6.94 0.89 -5.36
C ILE A 45 -6.69 1.47 -6.76
N LEU A 46 -7.68 2.17 -7.33
CA LEU A 46 -7.54 2.82 -8.63
C LEU A 46 -6.57 4.01 -8.58
N ILE A 47 -6.74 4.91 -7.60
CA ILE A 47 -5.91 6.11 -7.46
C ILE A 47 -4.46 5.74 -7.16
N ILE A 48 -4.24 4.79 -6.24
CA ILE A 48 -2.89 4.30 -5.95
C ILE A 48 -2.29 3.61 -7.17
N GLY A 49 -3.09 2.87 -7.94
CA GLY A 49 -2.67 2.27 -9.21
C GLY A 49 -2.18 3.31 -10.23
N MET A 50 -2.92 4.41 -10.40
CA MET A 50 -2.52 5.51 -11.29
C MET A 50 -1.18 6.14 -10.86
N GLU A 51 -1.00 6.40 -9.56
CA GLU A 51 0.25 6.97 -9.04
C GLU A 51 1.43 5.99 -9.20
N ILE A 52 1.19 4.69 -9.01
CA ILE A 52 2.19 3.64 -9.24
C ILE A 52 2.56 3.54 -10.73
N ILE A 53 1.61 3.69 -11.65
CA ILE A 53 1.90 3.70 -13.09
C ILE A 53 2.76 4.92 -13.46
N ALA A 54 2.53 6.08 -12.84
CA ALA A 54 3.30 7.30 -13.10
C ALA A 54 4.79 7.15 -12.76
N ILE A 55 5.14 6.28 -11.81
CA ILE A 55 6.54 5.97 -11.44
C ILE A 55 7.16 4.80 -12.23
N LYS A 56 6.47 4.24 -13.23
CA LYS A 56 6.96 3.08 -14.00
C LYS A 56 8.37 3.27 -14.59
N ASN A 57 8.71 4.50 -14.98
CA ASN A 57 9.95 4.80 -15.69
C ASN A 57 11.15 5.11 -14.79
N ILE A 58 10.97 5.15 -13.46
CA ILE A 58 12.09 5.39 -12.54
C ILE A 58 12.99 4.14 -12.41
N GLY A 59 14.23 4.33 -11.98
CA GLY A 59 15.18 3.22 -11.79
C GLY A 59 14.71 2.21 -10.74
N PHE A 60 15.18 0.98 -10.84
CA PHE A 60 14.77 -0.12 -9.95
C PHE A 60 15.10 0.17 -8.47
N LYS A 61 16.24 0.83 -8.20
CA LYS A 61 16.62 1.20 -6.82
C LYS A 61 15.65 2.23 -6.24
N GLU A 62 15.21 3.18 -7.05
CA GLU A 62 14.23 4.20 -6.68
C GLU A 62 12.85 3.56 -6.46
N LYS A 63 12.43 2.63 -7.33
CA LYS A 63 11.21 1.81 -7.14
C LYS A 63 11.21 1.09 -5.80
N LEU A 64 12.31 0.40 -5.47
CA LEU A 64 12.43 -0.29 -4.19
C LEU A 64 12.34 0.66 -3.00
N LYS A 65 12.97 1.84 -3.08
CA LYS A 65 12.83 2.83 -2.03
C LYS A 65 11.38 3.29 -1.89
N VAL A 66 10.70 3.65 -2.98
CA VAL A 66 9.29 4.06 -2.93
C VAL A 66 8.43 2.99 -2.28
N LEU A 67 8.61 1.73 -2.68
CA LEU A 67 7.90 0.59 -2.12
C LEU A 67 8.17 0.41 -0.62
N ILE A 68 9.44 0.45 -0.19
CA ILE A 68 9.82 0.30 1.22
C ILE A 68 9.24 1.43 2.06
N PHE A 69 9.25 2.67 1.58
CA PHE A 69 8.66 3.78 2.32
C PHE A 69 7.14 3.66 2.39
N TRP A 70 6.47 3.28 1.30
CA TRP A 70 5.02 3.18 1.28
C TRP A 70 4.50 1.96 2.06
N GLN A 71 5.06 0.77 1.84
CA GLN A 71 4.60 -0.46 2.51
C GLN A 71 5.30 -0.75 3.83
N GLY A 72 6.40 -0.06 4.14
CA GLY A 72 7.21 -0.26 5.34
C GLY A 72 6.41 -0.23 6.64
N PRO A 73 5.56 0.79 6.89
CA PRO A 73 4.76 0.83 8.11
C PRO A 73 3.85 -0.40 8.24
N GLY A 74 3.09 -0.73 7.19
CA GLY A 74 2.22 -1.91 7.18
C GLY A 74 3.00 -3.22 7.34
N ALA A 75 4.17 -3.34 6.73
CA ALA A 75 5.04 -4.52 6.85
C ALA A 75 5.56 -4.69 8.28
N ILE A 76 6.06 -3.62 8.91
CA ILE A 76 6.53 -3.66 10.30
C ILE A 76 5.39 -4.08 11.23
N LEU A 77 4.21 -3.46 11.10
CA LEU A 77 3.04 -3.80 11.92
C LEU A 77 2.62 -5.26 11.73
N SER A 78 2.58 -5.74 10.49
CA SER A 78 2.22 -7.14 10.19
C SER A 78 3.24 -8.13 10.77
N LEU A 79 4.54 -7.83 10.67
CA LEU A 79 5.59 -8.65 11.28
C LEU A 79 5.53 -8.63 12.81
N MET A 80 5.23 -7.48 13.42
CA MET A 80 5.04 -7.39 14.87
C MET A 80 3.90 -8.30 15.34
N VAL A 81 2.78 -8.33 14.60
CA VAL A 81 1.67 -9.26 14.89
C VAL A 81 2.10 -10.72 14.73
N LEU A 82 2.87 -11.06 13.67
CA LEU A 82 3.30 -12.44 13.41
C LEU A 82 4.36 -12.97 14.39
N PHE A 83 5.28 -12.10 14.84
CA PHE A 83 6.39 -12.49 15.73
C PHE A 83 6.06 -12.35 17.22
N GLN A 84 4.93 -11.75 17.57
CA GLN A 84 4.49 -11.75 18.96
C GLN A 84 3.95 -13.12 19.35
N SER A 85 4.50 -13.66 20.44
CA SER A 85 3.96 -14.83 21.13
C SER A 85 2.49 -14.59 21.47
N ILE A 86 1.68 -15.63 21.30
CA ILE A 86 0.22 -15.74 21.52
C ILE A 86 -0.22 -15.22 22.92
N TYR A 87 0.72 -14.90 23.81
CA TYR A 87 0.52 -14.53 25.21
C TYR A 87 0.77 -13.05 25.56
N LEU A 88 1.20 -12.20 24.61
CA LEU A 88 1.41 -10.76 24.84
C LEU A 88 0.77 -9.95 23.72
N ILE A 89 -0.54 -9.71 23.82
CA ILE A 89 -1.24 -8.72 23.00
C ILE A 89 -1.87 -7.70 23.93
N SER A 90 -1.43 -6.45 23.83
CA SER A 90 -2.36 -5.34 24.00
C SER A 90 -3.07 -5.18 22.65
N GLY A 91 -4.40 -5.03 22.66
CA GLY A 91 -5.21 -4.89 21.44
C GLY A 91 -4.78 -3.75 20.51
N ASP A 92 -3.89 -2.88 20.98
CA ASP A 92 -3.40 -1.69 20.31
C ASP A 92 -2.63 -2.00 19.01
N ILE A 93 -1.83 -3.07 18.95
CA ILE A 93 -1.01 -3.36 17.75
C ILE A 93 -1.88 -3.83 16.59
N ILE A 94 -2.87 -4.68 16.88
CA ILE A 94 -3.86 -5.13 15.89
C ILE A 94 -4.64 -3.93 15.38
N PHE A 95 -5.09 -3.06 16.28
CA PHE A 95 -5.79 -1.84 15.93
C PHE A 95 -4.96 -0.91 15.02
N ILE A 96 -3.67 -0.71 15.33
CA ILE A 96 -2.79 0.13 14.50
C ILE A 96 -2.52 -0.52 13.12
N MET A 97 -2.43 -1.85 13.05
CA MET A 97 -2.33 -2.56 11.76
C MET A 97 -3.60 -2.38 10.92
N GLU A 98 -4.77 -2.56 11.52
CA GLU A 98 -6.06 -2.33 10.87
C GLU A 98 -6.20 -0.87 10.42
N PHE A 99 -5.70 0.09 11.20
CA PHE A 99 -5.65 1.49 10.82
C PHE A 99 -4.88 1.71 9.52
N TRP A 100 -3.68 1.16 9.39
CA TRP A 100 -2.88 1.30 8.17
C TRP A 100 -3.57 0.66 6.95
N ASN A 101 -4.23 -0.49 7.17
CA ASN A 101 -4.85 -1.28 6.12
C ASN A 101 -6.35 -0.97 5.91
N THR A 102 -6.91 0.01 6.62
CA THR A 102 -8.33 0.41 6.51
C THR A 102 -8.76 0.67 5.06
N PRO A 103 -7.95 1.30 4.18
CA PRO A 103 -8.36 1.54 2.81
C PRO A 103 -8.67 0.28 1.99
N VAL A 104 -8.16 -0.89 2.37
CA VAL A 104 -8.41 -2.17 1.66
C VAL A 104 -9.34 -3.10 2.44
N LEU A 105 -9.64 -2.78 3.70
CA LEU A 105 -10.44 -3.61 4.59
C LEU A 105 -11.84 -3.94 4.01
N PRO A 106 -12.60 -2.99 3.44
CA PRO A 106 -13.92 -3.28 2.87
C PRO A 106 -13.87 -4.26 1.70
N ILE A 107 -12.80 -4.27 0.90
CA ILE A 107 -12.66 -5.24 -0.19
C ILE A 107 -12.36 -6.63 0.39
N TYR A 108 -11.52 -6.72 1.42
CA TYR A 108 -11.19 -8.00 2.04
C TYR A 108 -12.35 -8.61 2.82
N SER A 109 -13.25 -7.78 3.39
CA SER A 109 -14.42 -8.27 4.10
C SER A 109 -15.46 -8.94 3.21
N LEU A 110 -15.44 -8.67 1.89
CA LEU A 110 -16.29 -9.35 0.91
C LEU A 110 -15.88 -10.81 0.68
N ILE A 111 -14.67 -11.20 1.08
CA ILE A 111 -14.18 -12.55 0.89
C ILE A 111 -14.79 -13.46 1.97
N PRO A 112 -15.47 -14.55 1.57
CA PRO A 112 -16.17 -15.41 2.51
C PRO A 112 -15.20 -16.10 3.47
N SER A 113 -15.70 -16.39 4.68
CA SER A 113 -14.97 -17.19 5.67
C SER A 113 -14.68 -18.60 5.16
N ILE A 114 -13.48 -19.11 5.43
CA ILE A 114 -13.13 -20.52 5.19
C ILE A 114 -13.19 -21.25 6.53
N ASN A 115 -13.91 -22.37 6.58
CA ASN A 115 -14.08 -23.19 7.80
C ASN A 115 -14.57 -22.37 9.02
N GLY A 116 -15.46 -21.40 8.78
CA GLY A 116 -15.99 -20.52 9.84
C GLY A 116 -15.02 -19.45 10.33
N GLN A 117 -13.80 -19.37 9.78
CA GLN A 117 -12.82 -18.35 10.12
C GLN A 117 -12.82 -17.23 9.08
N PRO A 118 -12.98 -15.96 9.50
CA PRO A 118 -12.93 -14.84 8.58
C PRO A 118 -11.53 -14.69 7.98
N LEU A 119 -11.44 -14.78 6.66
CA LEU A 119 -10.16 -14.69 5.95
C LEU A 119 -9.54 -13.30 5.96
N TYR A 120 -10.36 -12.26 6.17
CA TYR A 120 -9.90 -10.87 6.04
C TYR A 120 -8.72 -10.57 6.97
N TYR A 121 -8.65 -11.17 8.16
CA TYR A 121 -7.52 -10.95 9.09
C TYR A 121 -6.18 -11.42 8.51
N ASN A 122 -6.17 -12.59 7.87
CA ASN A 122 -4.99 -13.11 7.20
C ASN A 122 -4.61 -12.25 5.99
N LEU A 123 -5.61 -11.73 5.28
CA LEU A 123 -5.38 -10.83 4.15
C LEU A 123 -4.83 -9.48 4.61
N LEU A 124 -5.28 -8.95 5.75
CA LEU A 124 -4.73 -7.73 6.33
C LEU A 124 -3.25 -7.90 6.66
N LEU A 125 -2.86 -9.01 7.29
CA LEU A 125 -1.46 -9.36 7.54
C LEU A 125 -0.66 -9.50 6.25
N ALA A 126 -1.29 -10.01 5.18
CA ALA A 126 -0.67 -10.16 3.87
C ALA A 126 -0.69 -8.88 3.01
N THR A 127 -1.40 -7.81 3.42
CA THR A 127 -1.55 -6.57 2.63
C THR A 127 -0.23 -6.02 2.11
N PRO A 128 0.85 -5.93 2.93
CA PRO A 128 2.12 -5.40 2.45
C PRO A 128 2.70 -6.22 1.29
N LEU A 129 2.53 -7.54 1.33
CA LEU A 129 2.93 -8.45 0.25
C LEU A 129 2.01 -8.27 -0.97
N ILE A 130 0.69 -8.24 -0.77
CA ILE A 130 -0.30 -8.08 -1.85
C ILE A 130 -0.04 -6.77 -2.61
N MET A 131 0.14 -5.67 -1.89
CA MET A 131 0.40 -4.35 -2.48
C MET A 131 1.81 -4.27 -3.09
N THR A 132 2.79 -5.02 -2.59
CA THR A 132 4.10 -5.18 -3.24
C THR A 132 3.97 -5.87 -4.60
N ILE A 133 3.19 -6.95 -4.66
CA ILE A 133 2.92 -7.65 -5.92
C ILE A 133 2.20 -6.71 -6.89
N TYR A 134 1.17 -5.99 -6.42
CA TYR A 134 0.44 -5.00 -7.21
C TYR A 134 1.37 -3.89 -7.75
N PHE A 135 2.26 -3.36 -6.91
CA PHE A 135 3.24 -2.35 -7.28
C PHE A 135 4.15 -2.82 -8.43
N PHE A 136 4.71 -4.03 -8.32
CA PHE A 136 5.59 -4.56 -9.36
C PHE A 136 4.84 -5.02 -10.61
N ALA A 137 3.59 -5.46 -10.48
CA ALA A 137 2.74 -5.78 -11.63
C ALA A 137 2.53 -4.54 -12.51
N LEU A 138 2.32 -3.36 -11.91
CA LEU A 138 2.09 -2.11 -12.63
C LEU A 138 3.38 -1.43 -13.12
N THR A 139 4.45 -1.48 -12.33
CA THR A 139 5.72 -0.81 -12.69
C THR A 139 6.64 -1.68 -13.55
N GLY A 140 6.46 -3.00 -13.55
CA GLY A 140 7.37 -3.96 -14.16
C GLY A 140 8.75 -4.03 -13.50
N LEU A 141 9.45 -5.15 -13.71
CA LEU A 141 10.77 -5.42 -13.14
C LEU A 141 11.95 -4.92 -14.00
N LYS A 142 11.71 -4.54 -15.26
CA LYS A 142 12.78 -4.20 -16.21
C LYS A 142 13.37 -2.81 -15.94
N LYS A 143 14.70 -2.70 -16.03
CA LYS A 143 15.41 -1.42 -16.16
C LYS A 143 14.98 -0.75 -17.46
N THR A 144 14.33 0.40 -17.38
CA THR A 144 14.29 1.34 -18.50
C THR A 144 15.72 1.84 -18.70
N LYS A 145 16.35 1.51 -19.82
CA LYS A 145 17.62 2.14 -20.21
C LYS A 145 17.35 3.65 -20.35
N PRO A 146 18.24 4.53 -19.86
CA PRO A 146 18.13 5.94 -20.19
C PRO A 146 18.20 6.07 -21.72
N VAL A 147 17.21 6.76 -22.30
CA VAL A 147 17.22 7.11 -23.72
C VAL A 147 18.37 8.11 -23.90
N ASN A 148 19.51 7.64 -24.42
CA ASN A 148 20.52 8.54 -24.96
C ASN A 148 19.92 9.15 -26.22
N LEU A 149 19.51 10.42 -26.14
CA LEU A 149 19.21 11.19 -27.34
C LEU A 149 20.53 11.37 -28.11
N PRO A 150 20.55 11.18 -29.44
CA PRO A 150 21.68 11.57 -30.24
C PRO A 150 21.89 13.08 -30.06
N VAL A 151 23.12 13.47 -29.76
CA VAL A 151 23.56 14.86 -29.83
C VAL A 151 23.83 15.08 -31.32
N GLU A 152 22.91 15.78 -31.99
CA GLU A 152 23.16 16.37 -33.31
C GLU A 152 23.90 17.70 -33.17
#